data_AF-A0A524PWL2-F1
#
_entry.id   AF-A0A524PWL2-F1
#
_cell.length_a   1.000
_cell.length_b   1.000
_cell.length_c   1.000
_cell.angle_alpha   90.00
_cell.angle_beta   90.00
_cell.angle_gamma   90.00
#
_symmetry.space_group_name_H-M   'P 1'
#
loop_
_entity.id
_entity.type
_entity.pdbx_description
1 polymer ?
#
loop_
_entity_poly.entity_id
_entity_poly.type
_entity_poly.pdbx_seq_one_letter_code
_entity_poly.pdbx_strand_id
1 'polypeptide(L)'
;MVLSLMSGSIPAFKEYGLRFIFSAEWNPTEGREEYGALVFITGTLMTSFIAIIICFPLAFATSLFIGEYFRGTRMAGIIGTMVDMLAGIPSIVYGLWGFYVLRPIVADLGLNPQGFGVFTAGVVLAIMIIPYATSITTEIIKMVPNDLKEAAYSLGAT
;
A
#
# COMPACT_ATOMS: atom_id res chain seq x y z
N MET A 1 16.88 5.96 -16.10
CA MET A 1 16.24 4.92 -15.25
C MET A 1 15.67 3.77 -16.08
N VAL A 2 14.69 4.02 -16.97
CA VAL A 2 14.07 2.96 -17.79
C VAL A 2 15.08 2.14 -18.58
N LEU A 3 16.00 2.78 -19.30
CA LEU A 3 17.05 2.08 -20.07
C LEU A 3 17.97 1.21 -19.19
N SER A 4 18.24 1.62 -17.95
CA SER A 4 19.07 0.87 -17.01
C SER A 4 18.34 -0.35 -16.44
N LEU A 5 17.03 -0.26 -16.22
CA LEU A 5 16.20 -1.40 -15.82
C LEU A 5 16.07 -2.40 -16.96
N MET A 6 15.84 -1.89 -18.18
CA MET A 6 15.78 -2.73 -19.37
C MET A 6 17.11 -3.46 -19.58
N SER A 7 18.24 -2.74 -19.62
CA SER A 7 19.55 -3.36 -19.82
C SER A 7 19.92 -4.32 -18.68
N GLY A 8 19.59 -3.98 -17.44
CA GLY A 8 19.84 -4.83 -16.26
C GLY A 8 18.97 -6.10 -16.21
N SER A 9 17.81 -6.10 -16.85
CA SER A 9 16.90 -7.26 -16.89
C SER A 9 17.23 -8.27 -17.99
N ILE A 10 17.92 -7.85 -19.06
CA ILE A 10 18.27 -8.70 -20.21
C ILE A 10 18.96 -10.02 -19.82
N PRO A 11 19.92 -10.06 -18.88
CA PRO A 11 20.57 -11.31 -18.47
C PRO A 11 19.59 -12.38 -17.98
N ALA A 12 18.57 -12.00 -17.20
CA ALA A 12 17.58 -12.94 -16.69
C ALA A 12 16.75 -13.58 -17.82
N PHE A 13 16.37 -12.78 -18.82
CA PHE A 13 15.64 -13.28 -19.99
C PHE A 13 16.51 -14.10 -20.94
N LYS A 14 17.82 -13.84 -21.01
CA LYS A 14 18.76 -14.64 -21.79
C LYS A 14 18.94 -16.04 -21.20
N GLU A 15 18.99 -16.14 -19.88
CA GLU A 15 19.21 -17.42 -19.17
C GLU A 15 17.92 -18.25 -19.08
N TYR A 16 16.82 -17.64 -18.64
CA TYR A 16 15.57 -18.36 -18.31
C TYR A 16 14.45 -18.19 -19.37
N GLY A 17 14.68 -17.37 -20.40
CA GLY A 17 13.71 -17.10 -21.46
C GLY A 17 12.44 -16.39 -20.97
N LEU A 18 11.39 -16.42 -21.78
CA LEU A 18 10.07 -15.88 -21.41
C LEU A 18 9.36 -16.72 -20.33
N ARG A 19 9.79 -17.98 -20.14
CA ARG A 19 9.25 -18.86 -19.09
C ARG A 19 9.51 -18.29 -17.69
N PHE A 20 10.57 -17.50 -17.51
CA PHE A 20 10.85 -16.76 -16.28
C PHE A 20 9.62 -16.04 -15.71
N ILE A 21 8.83 -15.36 -16.55
CA ILE A 21 7.67 -14.57 -16.12
C ILE A 21 6.56 -15.46 -15.54
N PHE A 22 6.35 -16.63 -16.15
CA PHE A 22 5.25 -17.55 -15.83
C PHE A 22 5.68 -18.71 -14.93
N SER A 23 6.96 -18.79 -14.58
CA SER A 23 7.47 -19.83 -13.69
C SER A 23 7.25 -19.44 -12.22
N ALA A 24 6.74 -20.39 -11.44
CA ALA A 24 6.66 -20.28 -9.99
C ALA A 24 7.85 -20.94 -9.27
N GLU A 25 8.74 -21.60 -10.03
CA GLU A 25 9.89 -22.30 -9.47
C GLU A 25 10.90 -21.31 -8.89
N TRP A 26 11.42 -21.64 -7.72
CA TRP A 26 12.53 -20.91 -7.10
C TRP A 26 13.51 -21.93 -6.51
N ASN A 27 14.51 -22.29 -7.31
CA ASN A 27 15.56 -23.22 -6.95
C ASN A 27 16.93 -22.53 -6.96
N PRO A 28 17.49 -22.20 -5.79
CA PRO A 28 18.82 -21.59 -5.68
C PRO A 28 19.95 -22.63 -5.59
N THR A 29 19.68 -23.92 -5.83
CA THR A 29 20.68 -24.98 -5.70
C THR A 29 21.71 -24.87 -6.82
N GLU A 30 22.98 -24.74 -6.46
CA GLU A 30 24.10 -24.65 -7.41
C GLU A 30 24.09 -25.81 -8.42
N GLY A 31 24.16 -25.49 -9.71
CA GLY A 31 24.13 -26.45 -10.82
C GLY A 31 22.73 -26.91 -11.25
N ARG A 32 21.66 -26.44 -10.60
CA ARG A 32 20.24 -26.64 -10.99
C ARG A 32 19.42 -25.38 -10.73
N GLU A 33 20.02 -24.22 -10.97
CA GLU A 33 19.40 -22.92 -10.73
C GLU A 33 18.19 -22.74 -11.65
N GLU A 34 17.01 -22.52 -11.06
CA GLU A 34 15.80 -22.16 -11.81
C GLU A 34 15.08 -21.05 -11.04
N TYR A 35 14.91 -19.90 -11.66
CA TYR A 35 14.22 -18.77 -11.03
C TYR A 35 12.98 -18.39 -11.83
N GLY A 36 11.91 -18.12 -11.11
CA GLY A 36 10.63 -17.69 -11.64
C GLY A 36 10.16 -16.40 -10.98
N ALA A 37 9.60 -15.50 -11.78
CA ALA A 37 9.07 -14.23 -11.32
C ALA A 37 7.59 -14.30 -10.88
N LEU A 38 6.87 -15.38 -11.24
CA LEU A 38 5.41 -15.43 -11.08
C LEU A 38 4.99 -15.24 -9.62
N VAL A 39 5.68 -15.88 -8.67
CA VAL A 39 5.36 -15.77 -7.23
C VAL A 39 5.56 -14.35 -6.71
N PHE A 40 6.60 -13.64 -7.19
CA PHE A 40 6.84 -12.25 -6.80
C PHE A 40 5.80 -11.31 -7.40
N ILE A 41 5.50 -11.46 -8.69
CA ILE A 41 4.49 -10.63 -9.38
C ILE A 41 3.13 -10.83 -8.71
N THR A 42 2.68 -12.07 -8.59
CA THR A 42 1.37 -12.40 -8.00
C THR A 42 1.32 -12.03 -6.53
N GLY A 43 2.39 -12.30 -5.76
CA GLY A 43 2.50 -11.90 -4.35
C GLY A 43 2.36 -10.40 -4.16
N THR A 44 3.08 -9.59 -4.95
CA THR A 44 2.98 -8.12 -4.92
C THR A 44 1.59 -7.64 -5.31
N LEU A 45 0.98 -8.20 -6.34
CA LEU A 45 -0.37 -7.81 -6.76
C LEU A 45 -1.40 -8.11 -5.67
N MET A 46 -1.34 -9.31 -5.06
CA MET A 46 -2.28 -9.69 -4.00
C MET A 46 -2.11 -8.83 -2.75
N THR A 47 -0.87 -8.60 -2.29
CA THR A 47 -0.63 -7.75 -1.11
C THR A 47 -1.06 -6.31 -1.36
N SER A 48 -0.77 -5.78 -2.55
CA SER A 48 -1.18 -4.41 -2.93
C SER A 48 -2.70 -4.27 -3.01
N PHE A 49 -3.38 -5.27 -3.55
CA PHE A 49 -4.85 -5.28 -3.64
C PHE A 49 -5.50 -5.25 -2.25
N ILE A 50 -5.05 -6.12 -1.34
CA ILE A 50 -5.51 -6.13 0.06
C ILE A 50 -5.20 -4.79 0.73
N ALA A 51 -4.00 -4.26 0.53
CA ALA A 51 -3.58 -3.00 1.12
C ALA A 51 -4.49 -1.84 0.69
N ILE A 52 -4.82 -1.76 -0.60
CA ILE A 52 -5.72 -0.72 -1.14
C ILE A 52 -7.13 -0.87 -0.57
N ILE A 53 -7.68 -2.09 -0.52
CA ILE A 53 -9.03 -2.33 0.04
C ILE A 53 -9.13 -1.84 1.48
N ILE A 54 -8.11 -2.08 2.30
CA ILE A 54 -8.10 -1.68 3.71
C ILE A 54 -7.81 -0.18 3.85
N CYS A 55 -6.81 0.33 3.11
CA CYS A 55 -6.36 1.71 3.19
C CYS A 55 -7.41 2.69 2.67
N PHE A 56 -8.04 2.40 1.53
CA PHE A 56 -8.92 3.34 0.83
C PHE A 56 -10.04 3.92 1.71
N PRO A 57 -10.89 3.14 2.41
CA PRO A 57 -11.96 3.71 3.23
C PRO A 57 -11.42 4.57 4.37
N LEU A 58 -10.32 4.16 5.01
CA LEU A 58 -9.69 4.89 6.12
C LEU A 58 -9.07 6.21 5.64
N ALA A 59 -8.31 6.16 4.55
CA ALA A 59 -7.66 7.33 3.97
C ALA A 59 -8.70 8.31 3.43
N PHE A 60 -9.73 7.82 2.74
CA PHE A 60 -10.81 8.65 2.22
C PHE A 60 -11.58 9.34 3.34
N ALA A 61 -12.01 8.60 4.38
CA ALA A 61 -12.71 9.18 5.53
C ALA A 61 -11.86 10.26 6.24
N THR A 62 -10.58 9.97 6.47
CA THR A 62 -9.66 10.91 7.12
C THR A 62 -9.43 12.14 6.25
N SER A 63 -9.31 11.97 4.93
CA SER A 63 -9.12 13.07 3.99
C SER A 63 -10.34 13.98 3.87
N LEU A 64 -11.56 13.43 3.90
CA LEU A 64 -12.79 14.21 3.94
C LEU A 64 -12.89 14.99 5.25
N PHE A 65 -12.53 14.36 6.37
CA PHE A 65 -12.52 15.02 7.67
C PHE A 65 -11.59 16.22 7.70
N ILE A 66 -10.33 16.06 7.27
CA ILE A 66 -9.31 17.12 7.30
C ILE A 66 -9.53 18.15 6.19
N GLY A 67 -9.86 17.67 4.99
CA GLY A 67 -9.89 18.44 3.76
C GLY A 67 -11.17 19.22 3.53
N GLU A 68 -12.31 18.68 3.96
CA GLU A 68 -13.63 19.24 3.69
C GLU A 68 -14.38 19.62 4.97
N TYR A 69 -14.83 18.63 5.76
CA TYR A 69 -15.83 18.85 6.80
C TYR A 69 -15.33 19.66 7.99
N PHE A 70 -14.09 19.40 8.46
CA PHE A 70 -13.53 20.05 9.63
C PHE A 70 -12.36 20.97 9.29
N ARG A 71 -12.29 21.42 8.03
CA ARG A 71 -11.21 22.28 7.52
C ARG A 71 -11.05 23.52 8.40
N GLY A 72 -9.82 23.78 8.86
CA GLY A 72 -9.47 24.94 9.69
C GLY A 72 -9.77 24.78 11.19
N THR A 73 -10.36 23.66 11.62
CA THR A 73 -10.56 23.38 13.05
C THR A 73 -9.27 22.86 13.70
N ARG A 74 -9.15 23.05 15.02
CA ARG A 74 -8.01 22.51 15.81
C ARG A 74 -7.92 20.99 15.71
N MET A 75 -9.07 20.30 15.64
CA MET A 75 -9.14 18.84 15.54
C MET A 75 -8.60 18.33 14.20
N ALA A 76 -8.96 18.96 13.09
CA ALA A 76 -8.35 18.64 11.78
C ALA A 76 -6.84 18.88 11.77
N GLY A 77 -6.35 19.92 12.44
CA GLY A 77 -4.92 20.17 12.62
C GLY A 77 -4.20 19.04 13.36
N ILE A 78 -4.76 18.57 14.50
CA ILE A 78 -4.19 17.47 15.29
C ILE A 78 -4.13 16.18 14.48
N ILE A 79 -5.23 15.80 13.81
CA ILE A 79 -5.28 14.58 13.01
C ILE A 79 -4.32 14.67 11.81
N GLY A 80 -4.25 15.83 11.16
CA GLY A 80 -3.26 16.08 10.11
C GLY A 80 -1.83 15.87 10.60
N THR A 81 -1.48 16.42 11.77
CA THR A 81 -0.15 16.18 12.37
C THR A 81 0.08 14.70 12.67
N MET A 82 -0.92 13.96 13.16
CA MET A 82 -0.78 12.52 13.39
C MET A 82 -0.53 11.76 12.09
N VAL A 83 -1.22 12.11 11.01
CA VAL A 83 -1.02 11.54 9.67
C VAL A 83 0.40 11.83 9.16
N ASP A 84 0.88 13.07 9.32
CA ASP A 84 2.23 13.46 8.93
C ASP A 84 3.29 12.70 9.74
N MET A 85 3.04 12.48 11.05
CA MET A 85 3.92 11.67 11.89
C MET A 85 3.99 10.21 11.44
N LEU A 86 2.86 9.62 11.01
CA LEU A 86 2.84 8.27 10.44
C LEU A 86 3.66 8.20 9.14
N ALA A 87 3.62 9.24 8.31
CA ALA A 87 4.43 9.33 7.10
C ALA A 87 5.94 9.39 7.39
N GLY A 88 6.32 9.92 8.56
CA GLY A 88 7.71 10.04 8.99
C GLY A 88 8.34 8.73 9.49
N ILE A 89 7.56 7.67 9.71
CA ILE A 89 8.06 6.38 10.19
C ILE A 89 8.83 5.67 9.06
N PRO A 90 10.10 5.28 9.27
CA PRO A 90 10.85 4.53 8.26
C PRO A 90 10.17 3.19 7.93
N SER A 91 10.17 2.80 6.65
CA SER A 91 9.49 1.58 6.18
C SER A 91 9.97 0.29 6.88
N ILE A 92 11.25 0.22 7.28
CA ILE A 92 11.79 -0.92 8.04
C ILE A 92 11.11 -1.09 9.40
N VAL A 93 10.68 0.00 10.03
CA VAL A 93 10.00 -0.03 11.33
C VAL A 93 8.62 -0.67 11.18
N TYR A 94 7.88 -0.34 10.13
CA TYR A 94 6.62 -1.01 9.81
C TYR A 94 6.82 -2.52 9.57
N GLY A 95 7.89 -2.90 8.85
CA GLY A 95 8.24 -4.30 8.63
C GLY A 95 8.54 -5.07 9.92
N LEU A 96 9.37 -4.49 10.80
CA LEU A 96 9.71 -5.09 12.08
C LEU A 96 8.51 -5.14 13.03
N TRP A 97 7.70 -4.09 13.08
CA TRP A 97 6.44 -4.09 13.83
C TRP A 97 5.49 -5.18 13.31
N GLY A 98 5.36 -5.32 11.99
CA GLY A 98 4.59 -6.39 11.37
C GLY A 98 5.08 -7.78 11.79
N PHE A 99 6.39 -7.97 11.87
CA PHE A 99 7.00 -9.24 12.28
C PHE A 99 6.83 -9.54 13.77
N TYR A 100 7.09 -8.57 14.65
CA TYR A 100 7.11 -8.79 16.10
C TYR A 100 5.74 -8.64 16.76
N VAL A 101 4.82 -7.88 16.16
CA VAL A 101 3.51 -7.57 16.74
C VAL A 101 2.38 -8.17 15.92
N LEU A 102 2.29 -7.88 14.62
CA LEU A 102 1.13 -8.30 13.83
C LEU A 102 1.14 -9.80 13.55
N ARG A 103 2.28 -10.38 13.14
CA ARG A 103 2.42 -11.80 12.85
C ARG A 103 1.95 -12.70 14.00
N PRO A 104 2.40 -12.54 15.27
CA PRO A 104 1.90 -13.38 16.36
C PRO A 104 0.39 -13.22 16.57
N ILE A 105 -0.16 -12.01 16.46
CA ILE A 105 -1.61 -11.78 16.54
C ILE A 105 -2.35 -12.57 15.45
N VAL A 106 -1.86 -12.55 14.21
CA VAL A 106 -2.46 -13.30 13.09
C VAL A 106 -2.39 -14.82 13.34
N ALA A 107 -1.31 -15.30 13.95
CA ALA A 107 -1.16 -16.70 14.33
C ALA A 107 -2.14 -17.11 15.44
N ASP A 108 -2.23 -16.30 16.50
CA ASP A 108 -3.10 -16.54 17.65
C ASP A 108 -4.58 -16.49 17.29
N LEU A 109 -4.96 -15.66 16.30
CA LEU A 109 -6.31 -15.60 15.74
C LEU A 109 -6.65 -16.82 14.84
N GLY A 110 -5.70 -17.71 14.58
CA GLY A 110 -5.92 -18.91 13.75
C GLY A 110 -6.08 -18.61 12.25
N LEU A 111 -5.76 -17.40 11.80
CA LEU A 111 -5.85 -17.02 10.38
C LEU A 111 -4.73 -17.67 9.54
N ASN A 112 -3.56 -17.88 10.15
CA ASN A 112 -2.46 -18.62 9.54
C ASN A 112 -1.58 -19.24 10.64
N PRO A 113 -1.27 -20.56 10.60
CA PRO A 113 -0.48 -21.22 11.66
C PRO A 113 0.89 -20.60 11.94
N GLN A 114 1.51 -19.95 10.95
CA GLN A 114 2.82 -19.31 11.10
C GLN A 114 2.73 -17.79 11.27
N GLY A 115 1.54 -17.22 11.05
CA GLY A 115 1.29 -15.77 11.01
C GLY A 115 1.91 -15.05 9.81
N PHE A 116 2.66 -15.75 8.96
CA PHE A 116 3.24 -15.23 7.73
C PHE A 116 2.29 -15.38 6.55
N GLY A 117 2.37 -14.47 5.58
CA GLY A 117 1.70 -14.61 4.31
C GLY A 117 1.19 -13.30 3.74
N VAL A 118 0.45 -13.43 2.65
CA VAL A 118 -0.10 -12.32 1.86
C VAL A 118 -1.00 -11.41 2.70
N PHE A 119 -1.82 -11.98 3.59
CA PHE A 119 -2.72 -11.19 4.44
C PHE A 119 -1.94 -10.30 5.41
N THR A 120 -1.03 -10.87 6.21
CA THR A 120 -0.21 -10.13 7.17
C THR A 120 0.60 -9.03 6.48
N ALA A 121 1.25 -9.36 5.35
CA ALA A 121 2.00 -8.38 4.56
C ALA A 121 1.09 -7.28 3.99
N GLY A 122 -0.11 -7.64 3.50
CA GLY A 122 -1.10 -6.69 3.00
C GLY A 122 -1.60 -5.72 4.07
N VAL A 123 -1.82 -6.18 5.30
CA VAL A 123 -2.21 -5.32 6.44
C VAL A 123 -1.10 -4.36 6.85
N VAL A 124 0.15 -4.83 6.93
CA VAL A 124 1.31 -3.95 7.20
C VAL A 124 1.42 -2.89 6.11
N LEU A 125 1.33 -3.31 4.83
CA LEU A 125 1.38 -2.40 3.70
C LEU A 125 0.23 -1.40 3.74
N ALA A 126 -1.00 -1.83 4.09
CA ALA A 126 -2.15 -0.95 4.23
C ALA A 126 -1.85 0.20 5.19
N ILE A 127 -1.37 -0.12 6.40
CA ILE A 127 -1.05 0.88 7.43
C ILE A 127 0.04 1.84 6.93
N MET A 128 1.07 1.31 6.26
CA MET A 128 2.16 2.11 5.73
C MET A 128 1.70 3.11 4.64
N ILE A 129 0.72 2.76 3.81
CA ILE A 129 0.25 3.63 2.72
C ILE A 129 -0.87 4.60 3.12
N ILE A 130 -1.54 4.40 4.28
CA ILE A 130 -2.58 5.29 4.81
C ILE A 130 -2.17 6.77 4.79
N PRO A 131 -0.99 7.17 5.33
CA PRO A 131 -0.68 8.59 5.41
C PRO A 131 -0.50 9.21 4.03
N TYR A 132 0.18 8.52 3.12
CA TYR A 132 0.34 8.98 1.74
C TYR A 132 -1.00 9.09 1.00
N ALA A 133 -1.85 8.08 1.11
CA ALA A 133 -3.17 8.09 0.50
C ALA A 133 -4.06 9.21 1.06
N THR A 134 -4.01 9.44 2.37
CA THR A 134 -4.76 10.51 3.04
C THR A 134 -4.32 11.88 2.55
N SER A 135 -3.01 12.12 2.47
CA SER A 135 -2.46 13.41 2.04
C SER A 135 -2.82 13.72 0.58
N ILE A 136 -2.61 12.77 -0.34
CA ILE A 136 -2.96 12.94 -1.76
C ILE A 136 -4.46 13.18 -1.92
N THR A 137 -5.30 12.39 -1.24
CA THR A 137 -6.75 12.54 -1.34
C THR A 137 -7.21 13.88 -0.80
N THR A 138 -6.60 14.35 0.30
CA THR A 138 -6.90 15.67 0.89
C THR A 138 -6.54 16.81 -0.06
N GLU A 139 -5.41 16.72 -0.76
CA GLU A 139 -5.03 17.70 -1.78
C GLU A 139 -6.02 17.74 -2.94
N ILE A 140 -6.44 16.57 -3.44
CA ILE A 140 -7.43 16.46 -4.50
C ILE A 140 -8.77 17.09 -4.08
N ILE A 141 -9.25 16.79 -2.87
CA ILE A 141 -10.50 17.36 -2.33
C ILE A 141 -10.42 18.88 -2.25
N LYS A 142 -9.29 19.42 -1.78
CA LYS A 142 -9.07 20.88 -1.65
C LYS A 142 -8.98 21.60 -2.99
N MET A 143 -8.66 20.91 -4.08
CA MET A 143 -8.61 21.48 -5.44
C MET A 143 -10.00 21.67 -6.07
N VAL A 144 -11.06 21.05 -5.54
CA VAL A 144 -12.41 21.20 -6.08
C VAL A 144 -12.93 22.63 -5.84
N PRO A 145 -13.30 23.38 -6.90
CA PRO A 145 -13.82 24.75 -6.77
C PRO A 145 -15.09 24.82 -5.92
N ASN A 146 -15.20 25.86 -5.10
CA ASN A 146 -16.39 26.05 -4.25
C ASN A 146 -17.66 26.27 -5.07
N ASP A 147 -17.57 26.95 -6.22
CA ASP A 147 -18.72 27.21 -7.10
C ASP A 147 -19.42 25.91 -7.55
N LEU A 148 -18.65 24.86 -7.87
CA LEU A 148 -19.20 23.55 -8.25
C LEU A 148 -19.92 22.88 -7.06
N LYS A 149 -19.44 23.12 -5.84
CA LYS A 149 -20.04 22.59 -4.61
C LYS A 149 -21.34 23.34 -4.28
N GLU A 150 -21.31 24.66 -4.32
CA GLU A 150 -22.49 25.51 -4.11
C GLU A 150 -23.59 25.23 -5.15
N ALA A 151 -23.21 25.03 -6.41
CA ALA A 151 -24.14 24.59 -7.45
C ALA A 151 -24.76 23.22 -7.12
N ALA A 152 -23.97 22.24 -6.65
CA ALA A 152 -24.49 20.94 -6.24
C ALA A 152 -25.47 21.05 -5.05
N TYR A 153 -25.14 21.87 -4.04
CA TYR A 153 -26.05 22.16 -2.93
C TYR A 153 -27.36 22.81 -3.41
N SER A 154 -27.31 23.70 -4.42
CA SER A 154 -28.50 24.32 -5.02
C SER A 154 -29.41 23.32 -5.75
N LEU A 155 -28.83 22.22 -6.25
CA LEU A 155 -29.55 21.11 -6.88
C LEU A 155 -30.09 20.09 -5.86
N GLY A 156 -29.91 20.33 -4.57
CA GLY A 156 -30.40 19.47 -3.50
C GLY A 156 -29.45 18.34 -3.09
N ALA A 157 -28.18 18.39 -3.50
CA ALA A 157 -27.17 17.54 -2.88
C ALA A 157 -26.94 18.00 -1.43
N THR A 158 -26.85 17.07 -0.47
CA THR A 158 -26.56 17.33 0.95
C THR A 158 -25.20 16.79 1.35
#